data_AF-A0AA87FH77-F1
#
_entry.id   AF-A0AA87FH77-F1
#
_cell.length_a   1.000
_cell.length_b   1.000
_cell.length_c   1.000
_cell.angle_alpha   90.00
_cell.angle_beta   90.00
_cell.angle_gamma   90.00
#
_symmetry.space_group_name_H-M   'P 1'
#
loop_
_entity.id
_entity.type
_entity.pdbx_description
1 polymer ?
#
loop_
_entity_poly.entity_id
_entity_poly.type
_entity_poly.pdbx_seq_one_letter_code
_entity_poly.pdbx_strand_id
1 'polypeptide(L)'
;MKKLIELIIPLVLLLGGIFFLKDTLTNNETQTAESRTPDNEPSPRLDLKAVVLRTEDTLEVADQESIYHGEFPYYNMDTTKTYTFSLHFVTSSGEALLDQNKEPLIASKKMKLAAPKGKIVFFLEANDLMRDYLFELEDVMIRAKLASNTN
;
A
#
# COMPACT_ATOMS: atom_id res chain seq x y z
N MET A 1 -1.70 -49.47 31.56
CA MET A 1 -1.70 -49.60 30.09
C MET A 1 -0.93 -48.44 29.50
N LYS A 2 -0.05 -48.74 28.54
CA LYS A 2 0.82 -47.80 27.81
C LYS A 2 -0.01 -46.82 26.96
N LYS A 3 0.49 -45.60 26.75
CA LYS A 3 0.95 -45.13 25.43
C LYS A 3 1.89 -43.94 25.58
N LEU A 4 3.08 -44.14 25.04
CA LEU A 4 4.18 -43.20 24.83
C LEU A 4 3.76 -42.22 23.72
N ILE A 5 3.97 -40.92 23.89
CA ILE A 5 3.97 -39.96 22.78
C ILE A 5 5.34 -39.30 22.80
N GLU A 6 6.14 -39.60 21.79
CA GLU A 6 7.43 -39.00 21.52
C GLU A 6 7.22 -37.54 21.10
N LEU A 7 7.82 -36.62 21.85
CA LEU A 7 7.81 -35.18 21.57
C LEU A 7 8.99 -34.86 20.65
N ILE A 8 8.74 -34.75 19.35
CA ILE A 8 9.72 -34.23 18.38
C ILE A 8 9.61 -32.71 18.39
N ILE A 9 10.64 -32.04 18.91
CA ILE A 9 10.81 -30.59 18.86
C ILE A 9 11.57 -30.23 17.58
N PRO A 10 11.02 -29.47 16.62
CA PRO A 10 11.85 -28.84 15.60
C PRO A 10 12.55 -27.62 16.20
N LEU A 11 13.88 -27.77 16.34
CA LEU A 11 14.84 -26.71 16.63
C LEU A 11 14.87 -25.72 15.45
N VAL A 12 14.19 -24.59 15.57
CA VAL A 12 14.33 -23.47 14.62
C VAL A 12 15.52 -22.63 15.08
N LEU A 13 16.68 -22.91 14.51
CA LEU A 13 17.87 -22.07 14.64
C LEU A 13 17.70 -20.81 13.78
N LEU A 14 17.61 -19.70 14.51
CA LEU A 14 17.97 -18.33 14.15
C LEU A 14 18.93 -18.24 12.92
N LEU A 15 18.43 -17.74 11.80
CA LEU A 15 19.26 -17.18 10.73
C LEU A 15 18.78 -15.76 10.48
N GLY A 16 19.61 -14.76 10.81
CA GLY A 16 19.30 -13.37 10.49
C GLY A 16 20.19 -12.34 11.17
N GLY A 17 21.43 -12.20 10.67
CA GLY A 17 22.40 -11.17 11.04
C GLY A 17 23.75 -11.82 11.38
N ILE A 18 24.91 -11.39 10.87
CA ILE A 18 25.35 -10.03 10.58
C ILE A 18 26.51 -10.06 9.55
N PHE A 19 26.55 -9.05 8.67
CA PHE A 19 27.69 -8.43 8.01
C PHE A 19 28.53 -9.18 6.94
N PHE A 20 28.63 -8.49 5.80
CA PHE A 20 29.54 -8.69 4.69
C PHE A 20 31.01 -8.64 5.15
N LEU A 21 31.73 -9.75 4.96
CA LEU A 21 33.18 -9.72 4.89
C LEU A 21 33.57 -9.55 3.41
N LYS A 22 34.33 -8.48 3.17
CA LYS A 22 34.85 -8.03 1.90
C LYS A 22 35.93 -9.00 1.41
N ASP A 23 35.60 -9.84 0.43
CA ASP A 23 36.59 -10.56 -0.37
C ASP A 23 37.23 -9.57 -1.34
N THR A 24 38.38 -9.03 -0.96
CA THR A 24 39.37 -8.56 -1.92
C THR A 24 40.51 -9.55 -1.89
N LEU A 25 40.65 -10.38 -2.92
CA LEU A 25 41.92 -10.89 -3.45
C LEU A 25 41.68 -11.54 -4.83
N THR A 26 41.69 -10.68 -5.85
CA THR A 26 42.37 -10.80 -7.16
C THR A 26 42.47 -12.17 -7.83
N ASN A 27 41.81 -12.35 -8.98
CA ASN A 27 42.47 -12.20 -10.29
C ASN A 27 41.53 -12.51 -11.47
N ASN A 28 41.71 -11.68 -12.51
CA ASN A 28 41.60 -11.99 -13.94
C ASN A 28 40.38 -12.75 -14.43
N GLU A 29 39.45 -12.01 -15.03
CA GLU A 29 39.10 -12.16 -16.45
C GLU A 29 38.25 -10.96 -16.83
N THR A 30 38.60 -10.29 -17.93
CA THR A 30 37.84 -9.17 -18.47
C THR A 30 36.51 -9.71 -19.02
N GLN A 31 35.56 -10.00 -18.14
CA GLN A 31 34.17 -10.16 -18.50
C GLN A 31 33.58 -8.77 -18.62
N THR A 32 33.27 -8.38 -19.85
CA THR A 32 32.35 -7.29 -20.14
C THR A 32 31.05 -7.59 -19.41
N ALA A 33 30.90 -7.03 -18.21
CA ALA A 33 29.64 -7.03 -17.51
C ALA A 33 28.68 -6.21 -18.38
N GLU A 34 27.84 -6.89 -19.15
CA GLU A 34 26.57 -6.31 -19.56
C GLU A 34 25.90 -5.83 -18.26
N SER A 35 25.88 -4.52 -18.08
CA SER A 35 25.06 -3.88 -17.07
C SER A 35 23.64 -4.27 -17.43
N ARG A 36 23.14 -5.33 -16.80
CA ARG A 36 21.73 -5.64 -16.78
C ARG A 36 21.08 -4.47 -16.07
N THR A 37 20.57 -3.54 -16.87
CA THR A 37 19.51 -2.63 -16.46
C THR A 37 18.50 -3.50 -15.69
N PRO A 38 18.12 -3.15 -14.45
CA PRO A 38 17.05 -3.86 -13.77
C PRO A 38 15.88 -3.93 -14.74
N ASP A 39 15.39 -5.14 -14.99
CA ASP A 39 14.22 -5.36 -15.82
C ASP A 39 13.08 -4.60 -15.13
N ASN A 40 12.79 -3.39 -15.62
CA ASN A 40 11.71 -2.54 -15.11
C ASN A 40 10.42 -3.07 -15.71
N GLU A 41 10.15 -4.36 -15.50
CA GLU A 41 8.84 -4.91 -15.81
C GLU A 41 7.84 -4.10 -14.97
N PRO A 42 6.82 -3.50 -15.61
CA PRO A 42 5.87 -2.69 -14.88
C PRO A 42 5.22 -3.56 -13.80
N SER A 43 5.21 -3.06 -12.57
CA SER A 43 4.50 -3.70 -11.46
C SER A 43 3.09 -3.11 -11.35
N PRO A 44 2.08 -3.88 -10.91
CA PRO A 44 0.76 -3.33 -10.58
C PRO A 44 0.90 -2.23 -9.53
N ARG A 45 0.25 -1.08 -9.76
CA ARG A 45 0.31 0.08 -8.86
C ARG A 45 -1.05 0.74 -8.71
N LEU A 46 -1.35 1.13 -7.47
CA LEU A 46 -2.43 2.04 -7.12
C LEU A 46 -1.83 3.37 -6.67
N ASP A 47 -2.33 4.48 -7.21
CA ASP A 47 -2.01 5.82 -6.72
C ASP A 47 -3.27 6.52 -6.21
N LEU A 48 -3.15 7.18 -5.05
CA LEU A 48 -4.23 7.93 -4.43
C LEU A 48 -3.94 9.42 -4.51
N LYS A 49 -4.63 10.11 -5.42
CA LYS A 49 -4.68 11.56 -5.43
C LYS A 49 -5.80 12.03 -4.51
N ALA A 50 -5.53 13.09 -3.75
CA ALA A 50 -6.49 13.62 -2.80
C ALA A 50 -6.23 15.11 -2.56
N VAL A 51 -7.31 15.87 -2.47
CA VAL A 51 -7.34 17.31 -2.19
C VAL A 51 -8.23 17.56 -0.99
N VAL A 52 -7.76 18.36 -0.05
CA VAL A 52 -8.53 18.76 1.13
C VAL A 52 -9.22 20.10 0.86
N LEU A 53 -10.52 20.13 1.09
CA LEU A 53 -11.39 21.27 0.83
C LEU A 53 -12.21 21.61 2.08
N ARG A 54 -12.63 22.88 2.19
CA ARG A 54 -13.68 23.24 3.14
C ARG A 54 -15.02 22.68 2.65
N THR A 55 -16.04 22.73 3.50
CA THR A 55 -17.33 22.05 3.21
C THR A 55 -18.02 22.67 1.98
N GLU A 56 -17.92 23.99 1.88
CA GLU A 56 -18.52 24.85 0.86
C GLU A 56 -17.72 24.89 -0.45
N ASP A 57 -16.46 24.48 -0.42
CA ASP A 57 -15.60 24.51 -1.59
C ASP A 57 -15.96 23.35 -2.54
N THR A 58 -15.90 23.64 -3.84
CA THR A 58 -16.08 22.65 -4.90
C THR A 58 -14.79 22.55 -5.71
N LEU A 59 -14.53 21.35 -6.22
CA LEU A 59 -13.40 21.10 -7.10
C LEU A 59 -13.96 20.76 -8.47
N GLU A 60 -13.78 21.65 -9.42
CA GLU A 60 -14.10 21.38 -10.81
C GLU A 60 -12.99 20.48 -11.39
N VAL A 61 -13.28 19.18 -11.56
CA VAL A 61 -12.32 18.23 -12.15
C VAL A 61 -12.96 17.47 -13.29
N ALA A 62 -12.26 17.45 -14.42
CA ALA A 62 -12.44 16.45 -15.47
C ALA A 62 -11.35 15.38 -15.26
N ASP A 63 -11.61 14.41 -14.39
CA ASP A 63 -10.72 13.26 -14.22
C ASP A 63 -11.28 12.11 -15.05
N GLN A 64 -10.54 11.73 -16.09
CA GLN A 64 -10.90 10.64 -17.00
C GLN A 64 -10.09 9.37 -16.73
N GLU A 65 -9.04 9.46 -15.92
CA GLU A 65 -8.08 8.35 -15.75
C GLU A 65 -8.31 7.57 -14.46
N SER A 66 -8.99 8.13 -13.45
CA SER A 66 -9.28 7.38 -12.22
C SER A 66 -10.24 6.20 -12.44
N ILE A 67 -9.95 5.10 -11.74
CA ILE A 67 -10.85 3.94 -11.65
C ILE A 67 -11.95 4.15 -10.61
N TYR A 68 -11.73 5.08 -9.67
CA TYR A 68 -12.69 5.40 -8.63
C TYR A 68 -12.46 6.82 -8.11
N HIS A 69 -13.55 7.53 -7.84
CA HIS A 69 -13.52 8.88 -7.28
C HIS A 69 -14.59 9.04 -6.21
N GLY A 70 -14.37 9.93 -5.27
CA GLY A 70 -15.35 10.17 -4.21
C GLY A 70 -14.99 11.31 -3.27
N GLU A 71 -15.90 11.53 -2.32
CA GLU A 71 -15.73 12.51 -1.25
C GLU A 71 -15.76 11.82 0.10
N PHE A 72 -14.84 12.19 1.00
CA PHE A 72 -14.81 11.76 2.39
C PHE A 72 -15.00 12.96 3.32
N PRO A 73 -16.18 13.14 3.92
CA PRO A 73 -16.42 14.23 4.86
C PRO A 73 -15.73 13.96 6.19
N TYR A 74 -15.22 15.00 6.84
CA TYR A 74 -14.63 14.91 8.17
C TYR A 74 -15.08 16.06 9.06
N TYR A 75 -15.07 15.82 10.37
CA TYR A 75 -15.60 16.74 11.38
C TYR A 75 -14.73 16.70 12.64
N ASN A 76 -14.66 17.82 13.36
CA ASN A 76 -13.99 17.95 14.66
C ASN A 76 -12.53 17.45 14.67
N MET A 77 -11.81 17.66 13.57
CA MET A 77 -10.41 17.25 13.44
C MET A 77 -9.44 18.34 13.92
N ASP A 78 -8.27 17.93 14.39
CA ASP A 78 -7.19 18.82 14.82
C ASP A 78 -6.28 19.16 13.64
N THR A 79 -6.39 20.39 13.12
CA THR A 79 -5.63 20.83 11.93
C THR A 79 -4.12 20.96 12.16
N THR A 80 -3.65 20.86 13.40
CA THR A 80 -2.21 20.87 13.71
C THR A 80 -1.55 19.52 13.41
N LYS A 81 -2.34 18.43 13.34
CA LYS A 81 -1.86 17.08 13.09
C LYS A 81 -1.73 16.77 11.61
N THR A 82 -0.83 15.84 11.31
CA THR A 82 -0.78 15.18 9.99
C THR A 82 -1.61 13.91 10.04
N TYR A 83 -2.43 13.73 9.02
CA TYR A 83 -3.30 12.57 8.87
C TYR A 83 -2.84 11.71 7.71
N THR A 84 -3.21 10.43 7.75
CA THR A 84 -3.15 9.52 6.62
C THR A 84 -4.58 9.20 6.21
N PHE A 85 -4.92 9.60 4.98
CA PHE A 85 -6.15 9.18 4.31
C PHE A 85 -5.84 7.92 3.52
N SER A 86 -6.66 6.88 3.67
CA SER A 86 -6.46 5.61 2.99
C SER A 86 -7.75 5.03 2.45
N LEU A 87 -7.64 4.33 1.33
CA LEU A 87 -8.66 3.47 0.76
C LEU A 87 -8.22 2.02 0.96
N HIS A 88 -9.02 1.26 1.70
CA HIS A 88 -8.81 -0.15 1.98
C HIS A 88 -9.72 -0.99 1.09
N PHE A 89 -9.13 -1.90 0.34
CA PHE A 89 -9.87 -2.88 -0.45
C PHE A 89 -10.21 -4.07 0.44
N VAL A 90 -11.49 -4.38 0.53
CA VAL A 90 -12.02 -5.43 1.40
C VAL A 90 -13.13 -6.19 0.69
N THR A 91 -13.44 -7.39 1.17
CA THR A 91 -14.65 -8.12 0.77
C THR A 91 -15.90 -7.51 1.40
N SER A 92 -17.09 -7.98 1.00
CA SER A 92 -18.35 -7.63 1.68
C SER A 92 -18.40 -8.05 3.14
N SER A 93 -17.73 -9.16 3.50
CA SER A 93 -17.53 -9.58 4.90
C SER A 93 -16.55 -8.69 5.67
N GLY A 94 -15.78 -7.84 4.97
CA GLY A 94 -14.83 -6.90 5.54
C GLY A 94 -13.42 -7.46 5.71
N GLU A 95 -13.11 -8.61 5.11
CA GLU A 95 -11.76 -9.17 5.06
C GLU A 95 -10.90 -8.37 4.09
N ALA A 96 -9.61 -8.18 4.41
CA ALA A 96 -8.71 -7.43 3.55
C ALA A 96 -8.44 -8.20 2.25
N LEU A 97 -8.64 -7.52 1.12
CA LEU A 97 -8.12 -7.98 -0.16
C LEU A 97 -6.61 -7.76 -0.16
N LEU A 98 -5.87 -8.71 -0.71
CA LEU A 98 -4.41 -8.68 -0.71
C LEU A 98 -3.88 -8.25 -2.07
N ASP A 99 -2.64 -7.78 -2.12
CA ASP A 99 -1.90 -7.56 -3.36
C ASP A 99 -1.13 -8.82 -3.79
N GLN A 100 -0.36 -8.73 -4.87
CA GLN A 100 0.46 -9.84 -5.37
C GLN A 100 1.55 -10.29 -4.39
N ASN A 101 1.91 -9.44 -3.41
CA ASN A 101 2.88 -9.74 -2.35
C ASN A 101 2.22 -10.32 -1.10
N LYS A 102 0.89 -10.56 -1.13
CA LYS A 102 0.07 -11.02 0.00
C LYS A 102 -0.03 -9.98 1.13
N GLU A 103 0.19 -8.71 0.82
CA GLU A 103 -0.02 -7.60 1.75
C GLU A 103 -1.41 -6.99 1.54
N PRO A 104 -2.03 -6.37 2.55
CA PRO A 104 -3.32 -5.70 2.37
C PRO A 104 -3.26 -4.64 1.26
N LEU A 105 -4.18 -4.74 0.31
CA LEU A 105 -4.30 -3.80 -0.80
C LEU A 105 -4.86 -2.47 -0.28
N ILE A 106 -3.96 -1.50 -0.10
CA ILE A 106 -4.26 -0.19 0.48
C ILE A 106 -3.59 0.90 -0.35
N ALA A 107 -4.37 1.88 -0.78
CA ALA A 107 -3.84 3.14 -1.33
C ALA A 107 -3.93 4.21 -0.23
N SER A 108 -2.84 4.94 0.04
CA SER A 108 -2.83 5.93 1.12
C SER A 108 -2.04 7.19 0.79
N LYS A 109 -2.45 8.30 1.39
CA LYS A 109 -1.83 9.61 1.24
C LYS A 109 -1.80 10.36 2.56
N LYS A 110 -0.62 10.86 2.92
CA LYS A 110 -0.45 11.79 4.05
C LYS A 110 -0.91 13.19 3.65
N MET A 111 -1.61 13.87 4.55
CA MET A 111 -2.12 15.22 4.31
C MET A 111 -2.31 16.00 5.61
N LYS A 112 -2.32 17.33 5.49
CA LYS A 112 -2.80 18.25 6.52
C LYS A 112 -4.21 18.68 6.18
N LEU A 113 -5.03 18.87 7.21
CA LEU A 113 -6.40 19.33 7.04
C LEU A 113 -6.44 20.86 7.05
N ALA A 114 -7.25 21.45 6.17
CA ALA A 114 -7.33 22.91 6.01
C ALA A 114 -8.20 23.59 7.09
N ALA A 115 -9.13 22.84 7.69
CA ALA A 115 -10.07 23.28 8.71
C ALA A 115 -10.50 22.09 9.59
N PRO A 116 -11.07 22.30 10.79
CA PRO A 116 -11.57 21.20 11.65
C PRO A 116 -12.73 20.41 11.05
N LYS A 117 -13.45 21.00 10.08
CA LYS A 117 -14.52 20.38 9.31
C LYS A 117 -14.29 20.66 7.82
N GLY A 118 -14.52 19.67 6.98
CA GLY A 118 -14.36 19.79 5.54
C GLY A 118 -14.57 18.45 4.85
N LYS A 119 -14.03 18.33 3.64
CA LYS A 119 -14.05 17.10 2.86
C LYS A 119 -12.73 16.84 2.17
N ILE A 120 -12.46 15.57 1.93
CA ILE A 120 -11.37 15.11 1.08
C ILE A 120 -11.99 14.65 -0.22
N VAL A 121 -11.68 15.31 -1.32
CA VAL A 121 -12.01 14.83 -2.67
C VAL A 121 -10.84 13.98 -3.14
N PHE A 122 -11.10 12.74 -3.53
CA PHE A 122 -10.06 11.78 -3.87
C PHE A 122 -10.32 11.08 -5.20
N PHE A 123 -9.22 10.68 -5.83
CA PHE A 123 -9.16 10.00 -7.12
C PHE A 123 -8.16 8.86 -6.99
N LEU A 124 -8.61 7.66 -7.31
CA LEU A 124 -7.82 6.45 -7.28
C LEU A 124 -7.45 6.08 -8.72
N GLU A 125 -6.16 6.03 -8.98
CA GLU A 125 -5.60 5.67 -10.27
C GLU A 125 -4.95 4.29 -10.20
N ALA A 126 -5.05 3.55 -11.30
CA ALA A 126 -4.44 2.25 -11.47
C ALA A 126 -3.80 2.19 -12.86
N ASN A 127 -2.59 1.62 -12.93
CA ASN A 127 -2.04 1.20 -14.22
C ASN A 127 -2.75 -0.05 -14.74
N ASP A 128 -2.56 -0.38 -16.02
CA ASP A 128 -3.28 -1.47 -16.68
C ASP A 128 -3.17 -2.79 -15.93
N LEU A 129 -1.97 -3.15 -15.45
CA LEU A 129 -1.75 -4.38 -14.67
C LEU A 129 -2.55 -4.41 -13.36
N MET A 130 -2.70 -3.27 -12.68
CA MET A 130 -3.52 -3.20 -11.47
C MET A 130 -5.00 -3.22 -11.81
N ARG A 131 -5.42 -2.66 -12.94
CA ARG A 131 -6.82 -2.77 -13.40
C ARG A 131 -7.17 -4.22 -13.67
N ASP A 132 -6.33 -4.92 -14.42
CA ASP A 132 -6.52 -6.35 -14.71
C ASP A 132 -6.59 -7.17 -13.43
N TYR A 133 -5.66 -6.92 -12.50
CA TYR A 133 -5.69 -7.56 -11.17
C TYR A 133 -7.00 -7.30 -10.42
N LEU A 134 -7.46 -6.04 -10.35
CA LEU A 134 -8.71 -5.68 -9.68
C LEU A 134 -9.94 -6.31 -10.34
N PHE A 135 -9.93 -6.53 -11.65
CA PHE A 135 -11.01 -7.21 -12.38
C PHE A 135 -11.11 -8.69 -12.05
N GLU A 136 -10.01 -9.34 -11.69
CA GLU A 136 -9.99 -10.75 -11.28
C GLU A 136 -10.47 -10.96 -9.84
N LEU A 137 -10.46 -9.90 -9.02
CA LEU A 137 -10.93 -9.98 -7.64
C LEU A 137 -12.46 -10.03 -7.58
N GLU A 138 -12.99 -10.98 -6.83
CA GLU A 138 -14.42 -11.07 -6.52
C GLU A 138 -14.77 -10.23 -5.28
N ASP A 139 -16.02 -9.74 -5.25
CA ASP A 139 -16.60 -9.09 -4.05
C ASP A 139 -15.84 -7.85 -3.53
N VAL A 140 -15.28 -7.05 -4.44
CA VAL A 140 -14.48 -5.87 -4.08
C VAL A 140 -15.35 -4.74 -3.50
N MET A 141 -15.03 -4.33 -2.28
CA MET A 141 -15.52 -3.12 -1.62
C MET A 141 -14.36 -2.20 -1.23
N ILE A 142 -14.59 -0.88 -1.29
CA ILE A 142 -13.60 0.12 -0.87
C ILE A 142 -14.08 0.82 0.40
N ARG A 143 -13.26 0.80 1.45
CA ARG A 143 -13.50 1.52 2.70
C ARG A 143 -12.49 2.65 2.88
N ALA A 144 -12.99 3.87 2.96
CA ALA A 144 -12.18 5.03 3.25
C ALA A 144 -11.92 5.18 4.75
N LYS A 145 -10.71 5.58 5.12
CA LYS A 145 -10.30 5.82 6.50
C LYS A 145 -9.44 7.09 6.58
N LEU A 146 -9.63 7.85 7.65
CA LEU A 146 -8.77 8.98 8.01
C LEU A 146 -8.23 8.76 9.41
N ALA A 147 -6.92 8.63 9.55
CA ALA A 147 -6.26 8.36 10.83
C ALA A 147 -5.19 9.42 11.12
N SER A 148 -5.10 9.88 12.37
CA SER A 148 -3.98 10.72 12.79
C SER A 148 -2.71 9.88 12.90
N ASN A 149 -1.59 10.39 12.39
CA ASN A 149 -0.31 9.75 12.66
C ASN A 149 0.07 10.04 14.12
N THR A 150 0.18 9.00 14.95
CA THR A 150 0.82 9.10 16.26
C THR A 150 2.32 9.15 16.03
N ASN A 151 2.94 10.28 16.41
CA ASN A 151 4.38 10.34 16.65
C ASN A 151 4.74 9.55 17.89
#